data_AF-A0A0G0U7A8-F1
#
_entry.id   AF-A0A0G0U7A8-F1
#
_cell.length_a   1.000
_cell.length_b   1.000
_cell.length_c   1.000
_cell.angle_alpha   90.00
_cell.angle_beta   90.00
_cell.angle_gamma   90.00
#
_symmetry.space_group_name_H-M   'P 1'
#
loop_
_entity.id
_entity.type
_entity.pdbx_description
1 polymer ?
#
loop_
_entity_poly.entity_id
_entity_poly.type
_entity_poly.pdbx_seq_one_letter_code
_entity_poly.pdbx_strand_id
1 'polypeptide(L)'
;MQNSKNEKVWWQPAIEIFVQVSGWIVFPLLIGIYLGRWLQEKWGHEPWIYIGCVAAAFIITNVGLILIVLKAAKKMQKVIDESEKQVQNHKETEQVKK
;
A
#
# COMPACT_ATOMS: atom_id res chain seq x y z
N MET A 1 21.54 -2.60 -33.87
CA MET A 1 22.31 -2.95 -32.66
C MET A 1 21.33 -3.04 -31.50
N GLN A 2 21.04 -4.25 -31.00
CA GLN A 2 20.15 -4.46 -29.86
C GLN A 2 20.90 -4.07 -28.59
N ASN A 3 20.47 -3.00 -27.92
CA ASN A 3 20.93 -2.64 -26.58
C ASN A 3 19.80 -2.97 -25.59
N SER A 4 19.67 -4.24 -25.26
CA SER A 4 18.80 -4.72 -24.18
C SER A 4 19.47 -4.44 -22.83
N LYS A 5 19.67 -3.16 -22.51
CA LYS A 5 19.98 -2.77 -21.13
C LYS A 5 18.66 -2.70 -20.39
N ASN A 6 18.57 -3.58 -19.42
CA ASN A 6 17.53 -3.69 -18.40
C ASN A 6 17.55 -2.44 -17.50
N GLU A 7 17.31 -1.28 -18.10
CA GLU A 7 17.17 -0.01 -17.41
C GLU A 7 15.85 -0.10 -16.64
N LYS A 8 15.94 -0.49 -15.36
CA LYS A 8 14.79 -0.45 -14.45
C LYS A 8 14.17 0.93 -14.54
N VAL A 9 12.98 0.97 -15.09
CA VAL A 9 12.32 2.20 -15.46
C VAL A 9 12.02 2.99 -14.19
N TRP A 10 12.60 4.16 -14.03
CA TRP A 10 12.62 4.91 -12.77
C TRP A 10 11.21 5.28 -12.24
N TRP A 11 10.22 5.39 -13.13
CA TRP A 11 8.83 5.67 -12.78
C TRP A 11 8.01 4.43 -12.39
N GLN A 12 8.48 3.24 -12.76
CA GLN A 12 7.78 1.98 -12.49
C GLN A 12 7.48 1.76 -11.01
N PRO A 13 8.44 1.93 -10.07
CA PRO A 13 8.15 1.74 -8.64
C PRO A 13 7.13 2.75 -8.08
N ALA A 14 7.09 3.98 -8.60
CA ALA A 14 6.11 4.98 -8.17
C ALA A 14 4.68 4.59 -8.60
N ILE A 15 4.53 4.14 -9.86
CA ILE A 15 3.26 3.63 -10.39
C ILE A 15 2.80 2.38 -9.64
N GLU A 16 3.72 1.47 -9.31
CA GLU A 16 3.41 0.26 -8.57
C GLU A 16 2.78 0.57 -7.21
N ILE A 17 3.40 1.47 -6.42
CA ILE A 17 2.86 1.90 -5.12
C ILE A 17 1.51 2.60 -5.29
N PHE A 18 1.38 3.48 -6.30
CA PHE A 18 0.13 4.19 -6.56
C PHE A 18 -1.03 3.25 -6.88
N VAL A 19 -0.82 2.27 -7.76
CA VAL A 19 -1.84 1.28 -8.13
C VAL A 19 -2.18 0.40 -6.92
N GLN A 20 -1.19 0.01 -6.13
CA GLN A 20 -1.41 -0.84 -4.96
C GLN A 20 -2.25 -0.13 -3.89
N VAL A 21 -1.97 1.15 -3.64
CA VAL A 21 -2.74 1.99 -2.70
C VAL A 21 -4.13 2.30 -3.24
N SER A 22 -4.23 2.75 -4.49
CA SER A 22 -5.51 3.09 -5.12
C SER A 22 -6.43 1.87 -5.23
N GLY A 23 -5.88 0.71 -5.59
CA GLY A 23 -6.61 -0.55 -5.62
C GLY A 23 -7.16 -0.94 -4.25
N TRP A 24 -6.39 -0.73 -3.19
CA TRP A 24 -6.84 -1.01 -1.82
C TRP A 24 -7.87 -0.02 -1.28
N ILE A 25 -7.97 1.19 -1.84
CA ILE A 25 -9.04 2.13 -1.50
C ILE A 25 -10.32 1.76 -2.25
N VAL A 26 -10.21 1.53 -3.56
CA VAL A 26 -11.37 1.26 -4.44
C VAL A 26 -12.01 -0.09 -4.13
N PHE A 27 -11.22 -1.12 -3.80
CA PHE A 27 -11.72 -2.47 -3.53
C PHE A 27 -12.73 -2.56 -2.36
N PRO A 28 -12.41 -2.14 -1.13
CA PRO A 28 -13.36 -2.17 -0.01
C PRO A 28 -14.53 -1.20 -0.22
N LEU A 29 -14.33 -0.11 -0.97
CA LEU A 29 -15.40 0.82 -1.33
C LEU A 29 -16.45 0.13 -2.22
N LEU A 30 -16.01 -0.55 -3.28
CA LEU A 30 -16.90 -1.29 -4.19
C LEU A 30 -17.61 -2.45 -3.48
N ILE A 31 -16.89 -3.17 -2.62
CA ILE A 31 -17.46 -4.24 -1.79
C ILE A 31 -18.55 -3.67 -0.88
N GLY A 32 -18.29 -2.55 -0.19
CA GLY A 32 -19.26 -1.90 0.69
C GLY A 32 -20.52 -1.46 -0.04
N ILE A 33 -20.39 -0.86 -1.24
CA ILE A 33 -21.53 -0.45 -2.06
C ILE A 33 -22.33 -1.66 -2.53
N TYR A 34 -21.65 -2.70 -3.01
CA TYR A 34 -22.31 -3.90 -3.53
C TYR A 34 -23.05 -4.66 -2.42
N LEU A 35 -22.39 -4.90 -1.28
CA LEU A 35 -23.01 -5.52 -0.11
C LEU A 35 -24.15 -4.65 0.47
N GLY A 36 -23.97 -3.33 0.53
CA GLY A 36 -25.00 -2.41 1.01
C GLY A 36 -26.27 -2.50 0.17
N ARG A 37 -26.15 -2.49 -1.16
CA ARG A 37 -27.29 -2.64 -2.08
C ARG A 37 -27.95 -4.00 -1.96
N TRP A 38 -27.16 -5.08 -1.93
CA TRP A 38 -27.68 -6.44 -1.79
C TRP A 38 -28.45 -6.64 -0.48
N LEU A 39 -27.94 -6.06 0.61
CA LEU A 39 -28.58 -6.16 1.92
C LEU A 39 -29.89 -5.35 1.96
N GLN A 40 -29.92 -4.17 1.34
CA GLN A 40 -31.12 -3.35 1.21
C GLN A 40 -32.24 -4.08 0.47
N GLU A 41 -31.90 -4.75 -0.65
CA GLU A 41 -32.83 -5.44 -1.53
C GLU A 41 -33.46 -6.68 -0.89
N LYS A 42 -32.73 -7.32 0.05
CA LYS A 42 -33.21 -8.50 0.76
C LYS A 42 -34.06 -8.20 2.00
N TRP A 43 -33.86 -7.06 2.66
CA TRP A 43 -34.51 -6.76 3.95
C TRP A 43 -35.64 -5.72 3.87
N GLY A 44 -35.81 -5.01 2.74
CA GLY A 44 -36.93 -4.06 2.56
C GLY A 44 -36.99 -2.93 3.60
N HIS A 45 -35.96 -2.78 4.43
CA HIS A 45 -35.95 -1.93 5.60
C HIS A 45 -35.28 -0.57 5.33
N GLU A 46 -35.75 0.41 6.12
CA GLU A 46 -35.32 1.80 6.20
C GLU A 46 -33.80 2.05 6.12
N PRO A 47 -33.36 3.26 5.71
CA PRO A 47 -31.98 3.60 5.34
C PRO A 47 -30.90 3.40 6.42
N TRP A 48 -31.26 2.97 7.63
CA TRP A 48 -30.33 2.73 8.74
C TRP A 48 -29.33 1.59 8.49
N ILE A 49 -29.76 0.49 7.85
CA ILE A 49 -28.87 -0.63 7.51
C ILE A 49 -27.84 -0.20 6.47
N TYR A 50 -28.25 0.62 5.50
CA TYR A 50 -27.36 1.21 4.49
C TYR A 50 -26.25 2.03 5.16
N ILE A 51 -26.62 2.91 6.09
CA ILE A 51 -25.69 3.77 6.82
C ILE A 51 -24.71 2.92 7.64
N GLY A 52 -25.20 1.87 8.32
CA GLY A 52 -24.34 0.94 9.05
C GLY A 52 -23.34 0.22 8.15
N CYS A 53 -23.76 -0.19 6.95
CA CYS A 53 -22.90 -0.88 5.99
C CYS A 53 -21.82 0.06 5.41
N VAL A 54 -22.19 1.29 5.06
CA VAL A 54 -21.25 2.32 4.59
C VAL A 54 -20.27 2.71 5.70
N ALA A 55 -20.74 2.89 6.93
CA ALA A 55 -19.88 3.19 8.07
C ALA A 55 -18.88 2.05 8.34
N ALA A 56 -19.34 0.79 8.28
CA ALA A 56 -18.47 -0.38 8.42
C ALA A 56 -17.42 -0.44 7.29
N ALA A 57 -17.82 -0.23 6.04
CA ALA A 57 -16.90 -0.19 4.90
C ALA A 57 -15.86 0.94 5.04
N PHE A 58 -16.27 2.10 5.54
CA PHE A 58 -15.38 3.22 5.81
C PHE A 58 -14.34 2.88 6.89
N ILE A 59 -14.75 2.27 8.00
CA ILE A 59 -13.82 1.85 9.06
C ILE A 59 -12.84 0.81 8.53
N ILE A 60 -13.32 -0.21 7.80
CA ILE A 60 -12.47 -1.25 7.22
C ILE A 60 -11.43 -0.63 6.26
N THR A 61 -11.84 0.36 5.46
CA THR A 61 -10.95 1.07 4.54
C THR A 61 -9.85 1.82 5.31
N ASN A 62 -10.20 2.57 6.35
CA ASN A 62 -9.23 3.32 7.17
C ASN A 62 -8.23 2.38 7.86
N VAL A 63 -8.71 1.30 8.47
CA VAL A 63 -7.85 0.31 9.14
C VAL A 63 -6.91 -0.36 8.13
N GLY A 64 -7.44 -0.79 6.98
CA GLY A 64 -6.64 -1.40 5.92
C GLY A 64 -5.55 -0.47 5.38
N LEU A 65 -5.87 0.81 5.18
CA LEU A 65 -4.91 1.82 4.73
C LEU A 65 -3.79 2.03 5.76
N ILE A 66 -4.14 2.17 7.04
CA ILE A 66 -3.16 2.34 8.13
C ILE A 66 -2.18 1.17 8.16
N LEU A 67 -2.68 -0.07 8.05
CA LEU A 67 -1.83 -1.27 8.06
C LEU A 67 -0.86 -1.30 6.87
N ILE A 68 -1.32 -0.92 5.67
CA ILE A 68 -0.48 -0.84 4.47
C ILE A 68 0.59 0.24 4.62
N VAL A 69 0.21 1.43 5.07
CA VAL A 69 1.14 2.54 5.28
C VAL A 69 2.20 2.17 6.32
N LEU A 70 1.80 1.59 7.46
CA LEU A 70 2.74 1.14 8.49
C LEU A 70 3.68 0.05 7.96
N LYS A 71 3.18 -0.87 7.14
CA LYS A 71 4.02 -1.92 6.52
C LYS A 71 5.00 -1.32 5.51
N ALA A 72 4.57 -0.34 4.71
CA ALA A 72 5.42 0.37 3.75
C ALA A 72 6.51 1.18 4.49
N ALA A 73 6.14 1.93 5.53
CA ALA A 73 7.07 2.71 6.34
C ALA A 73 8.15 1.84 7.00
N LYS A 74 7.75 0.71 7.61
CA LYS A 74 8.72 -0.25 8.20
C LYS A 74 9.67 -0.84 7.15
N LYS A 75 9.18 -1.10 5.94
CA LYS A 75 10.01 -1.62 4.85
C LYS A 75 11.03 -0.56 4.40
N MET A 76 10.63 0.70 4.31
CA MET A 76 11.54 1.81 3.99
C MET A 76 12.59 2.00 5.08
N GLN A 77 12.21 1.93 6.36
CA GLN A 77 13.14 2.10 7.47
C GLN A 77 14.22 1.02 7.49
N LYS A 78 13.88 -0.25 7.23
CA LYS A 78 14.87 -1.32 7.08
C LYS A 78 15.87 -1.07 5.94
N VAL A 79 15.38 -0.59 4.80
CA VAL A 79 16.25 -0.29 3.65
C VAL A 79 17.21 0.84 3.99
N ILE A 80 16.75 1.85 4.74
CA ILE A 80 17.59 2.96 5.22
C ILE A 80 18.65 2.44 6.19
N ASP A 81 18.27 1.69 7.22
CA ASP A 81 19.21 1.13 8.21
C ASP A 81 20.26 0.20 7.58
N GLU A 82 19.86 -0.62 6.60
CA GLU A 82 20.79 -1.49 5.85
C GLU A 82 21.75 -0.67 4.98
N SER A 83 21.27 0.42 4.37
CA SER A 83 22.13 1.32 3.58
C SER A 83 23.15 2.06 4.44
N GLU A 84 22.79 2.49 5.66
CA GLU A 84 23.73 3.13 6.59
C GLU A 84 24.82 2.17 7.07
N LYS A 85 24.46 0.92 7.36
CA LYS A 85 25.43 -0.13 7.74
C LYS A 85 26.41 -0.49 6.64
N GLN A 86 25.98 -0.45 5.37
CA GLN A 86 26.86 -0.69 4.22
C GLN A 86 27.81 0.49 3.96
N VAL A 87 27.35 1.73 4.15
CA VAL A 87 28.21 2.92 4.05
C VAL A 87 29.29 2.93 5.16
N GLN A 88 28.96 2.49 6.38
CA GLN A 88 29.94 2.39 7.47
C GLN A 88 30.97 1.27 7.24
N ASN A 89 30.54 0.07 6.84
CA ASN A 89 31.47 -1.03 6.53
C ASN A 89 32.45 -0.69 5.39
N HIS A 90 31.98 0.01 4.36
CA HIS A 90 32.83 0.42 3.24
C HIS A 90 33.89 1.45 3.66
N LYS A 91 33.53 2.40 4.55
CA LYS A 91 34.50 3.35 5.11
C LYS A 91 35.52 2.66 6.02
N GLU A 92 35.11 1.67 6.78
CA GLU A 92 36.02 0.90 7.66
C GLU A 92 37.00 0.05 6.84
N THR A 93 36.56 -0.57 5.75
CA THR A 93 37.44 -1.33 4.84
C THR A 93 38.42 -0.45 4.04
N GLU A 94 38.05 0.78 3.69
CA GLU A 94 38.94 1.76 3.03
C GLU A 94 40.01 2.30 3.99
N GLN A 95 39.70 2.43 5.28
CA GLN A 95 40.65 2.90 6.31
C GLN A 95 41.65 1.82 6.73
N VAL A 96 41.25 0.54 6.73
CA VAL A 96 42.15 -0.59 7.07
C VAL A 96 43.13 -0.93 5.93
N LYS A 97 42.88 -0.45 4.71
CA LYS A 97 43.72 -0.72 3.52
C LYS A 97 44.75 0.38 3.22
N LYS A 98 44.76 1.47 3.98
CA LYS A 98 45.78 2.54 3.94
C LYS A 98 46.82 2.34 5.04
#